data_AF-A0A4V1BQV5-F1
#
_entry.id   AF-A0A4V1BQV5-F1
#
_cell.length_a   1.000
_cell.length_b   1.000
_cell.length_c   1.000
_cell.angle_alpha   90.00
_cell.angle_beta   90.00
_cell.angle_gamma   90.00
#
_symmetry.space_group_name_H-M   'P 1'
#
loop_
_entity.id
_entity.type
_entity.pdbx_description
1 polymer ?
#
loop_
_entity_poly.entity_id
_entity_poly.type
_entity_poly.pdbx_seq_one_letter_code
_entity_poly.pdbx_strand_id
1 'polypeptide(L)'
;MTTDPPLLLDSITDLRPDHAGKIAISGSHGGLYPAAVASRGGLRAVVFNDAGIGFQRAGVSGVMQLDTVGMAAAAVDCMSAEIGSAQGMQDAGRISTVNARAAACGLAVGMEVAEAIPYLMAAPTPDQHLPELAEARRSLTLPQGRELSLLDSASLVGPEDEGGIVITGSHGGLIGGDPARALKARAHIAVFNDAGGGKNRIGISRLPALETRGIAAVTVSHMTARIGDAFSSLETGRISTANPRAMRLGAFANLPLKDWLRQL
;
A
#
# COMPACT_ATOMS: atom_id res chain seq x y z
N MET A 1 6.67 31.41 -0.61
CA MET A 1 6.02 30.14 -0.99
C MET A 1 6.97 29.41 -1.92
N THR A 2 7.24 28.13 -1.69
CA THR A 2 8.10 27.33 -2.58
C THR A 2 7.35 27.13 -3.89
N THR A 3 7.95 27.45 -5.03
CA THR A 3 7.37 27.26 -6.38
C THR A 3 7.77 25.92 -7.01
N ASP A 4 8.50 25.09 -6.28
CA ASP A 4 9.03 23.83 -6.79
C ASP A 4 7.88 22.86 -7.09
N PRO A 5 7.97 22.10 -8.21
CA PRO A 5 6.98 21.08 -8.52
C PRO A 5 6.95 20.00 -7.42
N PRO A 6 5.82 19.31 -7.25
CA PRO A 6 5.75 18.16 -6.35
C PRO A 6 6.82 17.12 -6.65
N LEU A 7 7.32 16.47 -5.61
CA LEU A 7 8.09 15.25 -5.76
C LEU A 7 7.15 14.13 -6.21
N LEU A 8 7.56 13.38 -7.24
CA LEU A 8 6.87 12.18 -7.69
C LEU A 8 7.62 10.96 -7.20
N LEU A 9 7.01 10.21 -6.28
CA LEU A 9 7.64 9.07 -5.61
C LEU A 9 6.76 7.83 -5.78
N ASP A 10 7.11 6.90 -6.66
CA ASP A 10 6.34 5.66 -6.86
C ASP A 10 6.24 4.85 -5.55
N SER A 11 7.28 4.91 -4.71
CA SER A 11 7.22 4.52 -3.31
C SER A 11 7.58 5.69 -2.39
N ILE A 12 6.86 5.87 -1.28
CA ILE A 12 7.24 6.88 -0.28
C ILE A 12 8.61 6.59 0.35
N THR A 13 9.07 5.33 0.28
CA THR A 13 10.41 4.94 0.74
C THR A 13 11.53 5.45 -0.15
N ASP A 14 11.23 6.00 -1.33
CA ASP A 14 12.20 6.65 -2.22
C ASP A 14 12.56 8.07 -1.75
N LEU A 15 11.97 8.51 -0.64
CA LEU A 15 12.24 9.79 0.00
C LEU A 15 13.69 9.90 0.49
N ARG A 16 14.30 11.06 0.27
CA ARG A 16 15.70 11.36 0.61
C ARG A 16 15.80 12.61 1.50
N PRO A 17 16.92 12.81 2.22
CA PRO A 17 17.09 13.99 3.07
C PRO A 17 16.90 15.35 2.35
N ASP A 18 17.24 15.45 1.07
CA ASP A 18 17.07 16.67 0.24
C ASP A 18 15.63 16.93 -0.23
N HIS A 19 14.68 16.09 0.19
CA HIS A 19 13.25 16.25 -0.06
C HIS A 19 12.52 16.99 1.06
N ALA A 20 13.16 17.23 2.21
CA ALA A 20 12.56 17.93 3.32
C ALA A 20 11.98 19.31 2.92
N GLY A 21 10.81 19.64 3.44
CA GLY A 21 10.07 20.87 3.17
C GLY A 21 9.29 20.91 1.86
N LYS A 22 9.43 19.90 0.99
CA LYS A 22 8.70 19.78 -0.28
C LYS A 22 7.36 19.06 -0.10
N ILE A 23 6.50 19.16 -1.09
CA ILE A 23 5.29 18.34 -1.18
C ILE A 23 5.58 17.09 -2.02
N ALA A 24 4.93 15.97 -1.72
CA ALA A 24 5.07 14.74 -2.50
C ALA A 24 3.73 14.18 -2.95
N ILE A 25 3.70 13.64 -4.17
CA ILE A 25 2.67 12.72 -4.64
C ILE A 25 3.32 11.34 -4.62
N SER A 26 2.75 10.43 -3.83
CA SER A 26 3.31 9.10 -3.61
C SER A 26 2.38 8.00 -4.07
N GLY A 27 2.92 7.06 -4.86
CA GLY A 27 2.23 5.83 -5.27
C GLY A 27 1.91 4.88 -4.11
N SER A 28 2.42 5.13 -2.90
CA SER A 28 2.10 4.33 -1.71
C SER A 28 0.67 4.57 -1.22
N HIS A 29 0.13 3.61 -0.46
CA HIS A 29 -1.16 3.80 0.21
C HIS A 29 -1.06 4.80 1.37
N GLY A 30 -2.16 5.43 1.76
CA GLY A 30 -2.24 6.41 2.85
C GLY A 30 -2.29 5.81 4.27
N GLY A 31 -1.69 4.63 4.47
CA GLY A 31 -1.68 3.94 5.78
C GLY A 31 -0.66 4.53 6.76
N LEU A 32 -0.66 4.02 8.01
CA LEU A 32 0.17 4.57 9.11
C LEU A 32 1.68 4.53 8.81
N TYR A 33 2.20 3.42 8.26
CA TYR A 33 3.63 3.32 7.95
C TYR A 33 4.08 4.32 6.87
N PRO A 34 3.45 4.40 5.68
CA PRO A 34 3.77 5.44 4.69
C PRO A 34 3.67 6.87 5.24
N ALA A 35 2.65 7.15 6.06
CA ALA A 35 2.49 8.44 6.72
C ALA A 35 3.64 8.75 7.70
N ALA A 36 4.09 7.77 8.49
CA ALA A 36 5.25 7.93 9.37
C ALA A 36 6.53 8.23 8.58
N VAL A 37 6.75 7.55 7.45
CA VAL A 37 7.89 7.83 6.54
C VAL A 37 7.83 9.27 5.99
N ALA A 38 6.68 9.67 5.45
CA ALA A 38 6.47 11.04 4.95
C ALA A 38 6.69 12.10 6.02
N SER A 39 6.15 11.87 7.22
CA SER A 39 6.30 12.75 8.37
C SER A 39 7.77 12.89 8.77
N ARG A 40 8.48 11.76 8.93
CA ARG A 40 9.88 11.75 9.37
C ARG A 40 10.86 12.30 8.35
N GLY A 41 10.58 12.16 7.05
CA GLY A 41 11.37 12.81 6.00
C GLY A 41 11.10 14.31 5.89
N GLY A 42 10.25 14.87 6.74
CA GLY A 42 10.04 16.31 6.86
C GLY A 42 9.32 16.91 5.66
N LEU A 43 8.48 16.14 4.95
CA LEU A 43 7.64 16.68 3.89
C LEU A 43 6.72 17.76 4.43
N ARG A 44 6.40 18.76 3.60
CA ARG A 44 5.40 19.80 3.91
C ARG A 44 3.98 19.26 3.83
N ALA A 45 3.70 18.49 2.79
CA ALA A 45 2.40 17.90 2.53
C ALA A 45 2.55 16.66 1.64
N VAL A 46 1.56 15.77 1.65
CA VAL A 46 1.64 14.51 0.88
C VAL A 46 0.27 14.07 0.34
N VAL A 47 0.28 13.54 -0.87
CA VAL A 47 -0.85 12.85 -1.49
C VAL A 47 -0.51 11.37 -1.67
N PHE A 48 -1.36 10.48 -1.16
CA PHE A 48 -1.22 9.02 -1.29
C PHE A 48 -2.29 8.42 -2.20
N ASN A 49 -2.23 7.11 -2.43
CA ASN A 49 -3.34 6.30 -2.94
C ASN A 49 -4.23 5.83 -1.77
N ASP A 50 -5.55 5.82 -1.92
CA ASP A 50 -6.43 5.38 -0.83
C ASP A 50 -6.52 3.86 -0.67
N ALA A 51 -6.01 3.08 -1.63
CA ALA A 51 -6.08 1.62 -1.66
C ALA A 51 -7.52 1.09 -1.43
N GLY A 52 -8.52 1.81 -1.94
CA GLY A 52 -9.93 1.52 -1.74
C GLY A 52 -10.45 1.86 -0.35
N ILE A 53 -9.71 2.67 0.43
CA ILE A 53 -9.90 3.02 1.85
C ILE A 53 -9.73 1.80 2.78
N GLY A 54 -10.36 0.68 2.42
CA GLY A 54 -10.14 -0.62 3.01
C GLY A 54 -10.75 -0.82 4.39
N PHE A 55 -10.57 -2.03 4.90
CA PHE A 55 -11.05 -2.49 6.18
C PHE A 55 -10.55 -1.57 7.29
N GLN A 56 -11.47 -1.09 8.13
CA GLN A 56 -11.17 -0.14 9.20
C GLN A 56 -10.44 1.13 8.72
N ARG A 57 -10.65 1.51 7.44
CA ARG A 57 -10.01 2.68 6.81
C ARG A 57 -8.48 2.60 6.75
N ALA A 58 -7.91 1.39 6.76
CA ALA A 58 -6.47 1.17 6.82
C ALA A 58 -5.69 1.83 5.67
N GLY A 59 -6.29 1.98 4.49
CA GLY A 59 -5.69 2.61 3.33
C GLY A 59 -5.52 4.13 3.46
N VAL A 60 -6.18 4.78 4.42
CA VAL A 60 -6.12 6.25 4.61
C VAL A 60 -5.92 6.66 6.08
N SER A 61 -5.71 5.72 6.99
CA SER A 61 -5.58 6.00 8.43
C SER A 61 -4.39 6.91 8.73
N GLY A 62 -3.29 6.78 7.98
CA GLY A 62 -2.12 7.64 8.07
C GLY A 62 -2.37 9.05 7.55
N VAL A 63 -3.16 9.22 6.48
CA VAL A 63 -3.60 10.55 6.00
C VAL A 63 -4.29 11.32 7.12
N MET A 64 -5.18 10.65 7.86
CA MET A 64 -5.87 11.27 9.00
C MET A 64 -4.90 11.56 10.15
N GLN A 65 -3.97 10.65 10.44
CA GLN A 65 -3.02 10.83 11.54
C GLN A 65 -2.02 11.98 11.30
N LEU A 66 -1.65 12.26 10.05
CA LEU A 66 -0.77 13.38 9.70
C LEU A 66 -1.31 14.75 10.14
N ASP A 67 -2.62 14.87 10.33
CA ASP A 67 -3.25 16.07 10.87
C ASP A 67 -2.76 16.41 12.29
N THR A 68 -2.50 15.38 13.11
CA THR A 68 -2.10 15.55 14.53
C THR A 68 -0.71 16.16 14.69
N VAL A 69 0.09 16.16 13.61
CA VAL A 69 1.43 16.76 13.56
C VAL A 69 1.48 17.99 12.65
N GLY A 70 0.31 18.49 12.26
CA GLY A 70 0.18 19.71 11.46
C GLY A 70 0.44 19.54 9.97
N MET A 71 0.54 18.31 9.44
CA MET A 71 0.78 18.06 8.02
C MET A 71 -0.51 18.00 7.22
N ALA A 72 -0.61 18.80 6.16
CA ALA A 72 -1.66 18.66 5.16
C ALA A 72 -1.47 17.36 4.37
N ALA A 73 -2.49 16.52 4.32
CA ALA A 73 -2.43 15.27 3.59
C ALA A 73 -3.76 14.92 2.91
N ALA A 74 -3.66 14.21 1.80
CA ALA A 74 -4.80 13.68 1.07
C ALA A 74 -4.50 12.29 0.51
N ALA A 75 -5.54 11.61 0.03
CA ALA A 75 -5.40 10.42 -0.79
C ALA A 75 -6.26 10.54 -2.06
N VAL A 76 -5.81 9.90 -3.14
CA VAL A 76 -6.59 9.75 -4.38
C VAL A 76 -7.38 8.46 -4.38
N ASP A 77 -8.50 8.46 -5.10
CA ASP A 77 -9.27 7.27 -5.43
C ASP A 77 -8.40 6.29 -6.22
N CYS A 78 -8.22 5.07 -5.69
CA CYS A 78 -7.51 3.98 -6.35
C CYS A 78 -8.03 3.64 -7.76
N MET A 79 -9.28 4.01 -8.10
CA MET A 79 -9.85 3.82 -9.43
C MET A 79 -9.46 4.94 -10.42
N SER A 80 -9.00 6.09 -9.93
CA SER A 80 -8.54 7.22 -10.76
C SER A 80 -7.08 7.11 -11.18
N ALA A 81 -6.25 6.48 -10.35
CA ALA A 81 -4.82 6.31 -10.56
C ALA A 81 -4.29 5.01 -9.97
N GLU A 82 -3.28 4.43 -10.63
CA GLU A 82 -2.68 3.18 -10.21
C GLU A 82 -1.83 3.35 -8.94
N ILE A 83 -2.01 2.44 -7.97
CA ILE A 83 -1.11 2.35 -6.82
C ILE A 83 0.30 1.99 -7.31
N GLY A 84 1.31 2.70 -6.81
CA GLY A 84 2.70 2.59 -7.28
C GLY A 84 3.04 3.46 -8.49
N SER A 85 2.18 4.39 -8.92
CA SER A 85 2.46 5.33 -10.01
C SER A 85 2.20 6.78 -9.59
N ALA A 86 3.24 7.49 -9.15
CA ALA A 86 3.11 8.89 -8.76
C ALA A 86 2.78 9.81 -9.95
N GLN A 87 3.38 9.53 -11.11
CA GLN A 87 3.07 10.27 -12.34
C GLN A 87 1.59 10.10 -12.75
N GLY A 88 1.08 8.86 -12.73
CA GLY A 88 -0.32 8.60 -13.05
C GLY A 88 -1.30 9.27 -12.07
N MET A 89 -0.91 9.39 -10.79
CA MET A 89 -1.67 10.15 -9.81
C MET A 89 -1.66 11.66 -10.09
N GLN A 90 -0.52 12.23 -10.49
CA GLN A 90 -0.46 13.64 -10.86
C GLN A 90 -1.32 13.95 -12.09
N ASP A 91 -1.30 13.07 -13.09
CA ASP A 91 -1.94 13.31 -14.38
C ASP A 91 -3.46 13.10 -14.36
N ALA A 92 -3.96 12.18 -13.52
CA ALA A 92 -5.37 11.77 -13.57
C ALA A 92 -6.00 11.47 -12.20
N GLY A 93 -5.25 11.61 -11.10
CA GLY A 93 -5.74 11.30 -9.76
C GLY A 93 -6.87 12.22 -9.31
N ARG A 94 -7.88 11.65 -8.65
CA ARG A 94 -8.98 12.40 -8.01
C ARG A 94 -8.92 12.21 -6.51
N ILE A 95 -8.95 13.29 -5.75
CA ILE A 95 -8.90 13.27 -4.29
C ILE A 95 -10.13 12.54 -3.73
N SER A 96 -9.92 11.48 -2.95
CA SER A 96 -10.98 10.72 -2.27
C SER A 96 -11.04 10.99 -0.77
N THR A 97 -9.92 11.39 -0.17
CA THR A 97 -9.81 11.67 1.27
C THR A 97 -8.94 12.90 1.50
N VAL A 98 -9.36 13.76 2.43
CA VAL A 98 -8.64 14.98 2.83
C VAL A 98 -8.64 15.06 4.36
N ASN A 99 -7.49 15.35 4.97
CA ASN A 99 -7.44 15.60 6.41
C ASN A 99 -7.83 17.05 6.77
N ALA A 100 -8.04 17.35 8.05
CA ALA A 100 -8.56 18.67 8.45
C ALA A 100 -7.62 19.82 8.07
N ARG A 101 -6.30 19.63 8.19
CA ARG A 101 -5.28 20.59 7.77
C ARG A 101 -5.35 20.92 6.28
N ALA A 102 -5.45 19.90 5.42
CA ALA A 102 -5.59 20.08 3.98
C ALA A 102 -6.92 20.76 3.61
N ALA A 103 -8.02 20.37 4.27
CA ALA A 103 -9.33 20.98 4.06
C ALA A 103 -9.33 22.47 4.43
N ALA A 104 -8.65 22.86 5.52
CA ALA A 104 -8.48 24.26 5.92
C ALA A 104 -7.68 25.09 4.90
N CYS A 105 -6.86 24.44 4.06
CA CYS A 105 -6.14 25.09 2.96
C CYS A 105 -6.98 25.19 1.66
N GLY A 106 -8.19 24.61 1.63
CA GLY A 106 -9.08 24.64 0.48
C GLY A 106 -9.14 23.33 -0.32
N LEU A 107 -8.42 22.27 0.07
CA LEU A 107 -8.56 20.97 -0.59
C LEU A 107 -9.94 20.38 -0.33
N ALA A 108 -10.53 19.76 -1.35
CA ALA A 108 -11.80 19.06 -1.25
C ALA A 108 -11.74 17.70 -1.96
N VAL A 109 -12.56 16.77 -1.47
CA VAL A 109 -12.83 15.50 -2.16
C VAL A 109 -13.45 15.79 -3.52
N GLY A 110 -13.01 15.07 -4.55
CA GLY A 110 -13.44 15.21 -5.95
C GLY A 110 -12.50 16.05 -6.82
N MET A 111 -11.65 16.90 -6.21
CA MET A 111 -10.64 17.68 -6.94
C MET A 111 -9.68 16.77 -7.69
N GLU A 112 -9.19 17.25 -8.85
CA GLU A 112 -8.05 16.62 -9.50
C GLU A 112 -6.77 16.94 -8.73
N VAL A 113 -5.80 16.02 -8.73
CA VAL A 113 -4.52 16.25 -8.03
C VAL A 113 -3.84 17.53 -8.52
N ALA A 114 -3.91 17.81 -9.82
CA ALA A 114 -3.39 19.04 -10.42
C ALA A 114 -3.98 20.31 -9.78
N GLU A 115 -5.29 20.30 -9.49
CA GLU A 115 -6.00 21.41 -8.83
C GLU A 115 -5.70 21.49 -7.33
N ALA A 116 -5.35 20.35 -6.71
CA ALA A 116 -5.03 20.27 -5.29
C ALA A 116 -3.63 20.80 -4.94
N ILE A 117 -2.68 20.73 -5.89
CA ILE A 117 -1.27 21.09 -5.68
C ILE A 117 -1.08 22.51 -5.11
N PRO A 118 -1.70 23.58 -5.65
CA PRO A 118 -1.52 24.94 -5.12
C PRO A 118 -1.91 25.06 -3.64
N TYR A 119 -2.97 24.38 -3.21
CA TYR A 119 -3.39 24.39 -1.81
C TYR A 119 -2.41 23.64 -0.89
N LEU A 120 -1.82 22.53 -1.38
CA LEU A 120 -0.77 21.80 -0.65
C LEU A 120 0.54 22.60 -0.56
N MET A 121 0.90 23.35 -1.60
CA MET A 121 2.06 24.24 -1.61
C MET A 121 1.90 25.41 -0.62
N ALA A 122 0.67 25.90 -0.47
CA ALA A 122 0.33 26.96 0.48
C ALA A 122 0.16 26.47 1.93
N ALA A 123 0.11 25.15 2.16
CA ALA A 123 -0.09 24.59 3.49
C ALA A 123 1.04 24.98 4.46
N PRO A 124 0.72 25.22 5.75
CA PRO A 124 1.73 25.44 6.79
C PRO A 124 2.75 24.30 6.84
N THR A 125 4.00 24.63 7.18
CA THR A 125 5.01 23.59 7.43
C THR A 125 4.63 22.86 8.73
N PRO A 126 4.61 21.52 8.75
CA PRO A 126 4.45 20.76 9.99
C PRO A 126 5.59 21.10 10.97
N ASP A 127 5.27 21.19 12.25
CA ASP A 127 6.21 21.49 13.34
C ASP A 127 6.52 20.27 14.23
N GLN A 128 5.87 19.15 13.96
CA GLN A 128 6.02 17.89 14.67
C GLN A 128 6.17 16.71 13.71
N HIS A 129 6.56 15.57 14.25
CA HIS A 129 6.65 14.32 13.50
C HIS A 129 5.84 13.21 14.16
N LEU A 130 5.28 12.31 13.35
CA LEU A 130 4.71 11.08 13.83
C LEU A 130 5.80 10.20 14.49
N PRO A 131 5.42 9.31 15.43
CA PRO A 131 6.36 8.35 15.98
C PRO A 131 6.92 7.46 14.87
N GLU A 132 8.13 6.98 15.07
CA GLU A 132 8.73 6.01 14.18
C GLU A 132 7.93 4.70 14.23
N LEU A 133 7.61 4.18 13.05
CA LEU A 133 6.94 2.89 12.88
C LEU A 133 7.87 1.99 12.07
N ALA A 134 8.22 0.83 12.63
CA ALA A 134 8.92 -0.21 11.90
C ALA A 134 7.89 -1.16 11.27
N GLU A 135 8.16 -1.60 10.04
CA GLU A 135 7.43 -2.72 9.43
C GLU A 135 7.74 -4.00 10.25
N ALA A 136 6.73 -4.80 10.57
CA ALA A 136 6.94 -6.01 11.37
C ALA A 136 7.14 -7.25 10.50
N ARG A 137 8.02 -8.13 10.97
CA ARG A 137 8.15 -9.54 10.56
C ARG A 137 7.73 -10.42 11.73
N ARG A 138 6.85 -11.40 11.48
CA ARG A 138 6.46 -12.43 12.45
C ARG A 138 6.47 -13.79 11.78
N SER A 139 6.85 -14.81 12.54
CA SER A 139 6.75 -16.20 12.10
C SER A 139 5.68 -16.90 12.91
N LEU A 140 4.81 -17.64 12.23
CA LEU A 140 3.84 -18.54 12.85
C LEU A 140 4.00 -19.95 12.28
N THR A 141 3.64 -20.95 13.07
CA THR A 141 3.59 -22.34 12.62
C THR A 141 2.13 -22.78 12.59
N LEU A 142 1.67 -23.28 11.44
CA LEU A 142 0.37 -23.91 11.33
C LEU A 142 0.34 -25.23 12.11
N PRO A 143 -0.83 -25.74 12.52
CA PRO A 143 -0.95 -27.04 13.21
C PRO A 143 -0.30 -28.21 12.46
N GLN A 144 -0.22 -28.13 11.13
CA GLN A 144 0.41 -29.10 10.25
C GLN A 144 1.96 -29.00 10.20
N GLY A 145 2.57 -28.08 10.95
CA GLY A 145 4.02 -27.89 11.02
C GLY A 145 4.63 -26.98 9.95
N ARG A 146 3.82 -26.40 9.05
CA ARG A 146 4.30 -25.43 8.04
C ARG A 146 4.53 -24.06 8.67
N GLU A 147 5.66 -23.42 8.34
CA GLU A 147 5.96 -22.05 8.76
C GLU A 147 5.36 -20.99 7.82
N LEU A 148 4.98 -19.86 8.40
CA LEU A 148 4.36 -18.73 7.75
C LEU A 148 5.15 -17.49 8.12
N SER A 149 5.66 -16.79 7.11
CA SER A 149 6.25 -15.47 7.26
C SER A 149 5.14 -14.43 7.06
N LEU A 150 4.78 -13.74 8.14
CA LEU A 150 3.90 -12.56 8.12
C LEU A 150 4.79 -11.32 8.04
N LEU A 151 4.71 -10.60 6.93
CA LEU A 151 5.56 -9.46 6.64
C LEU A 151 4.68 -8.26 6.31
N ASP A 152 4.70 -7.20 7.10
CA ASP A 152 3.86 -6.03 6.81
C ASP A 152 4.17 -5.41 5.43
N SER A 153 5.35 -5.73 4.88
CA SER A 153 5.80 -5.30 3.56
C SER A 153 6.51 -6.38 2.76
N ALA A 154 6.31 -6.36 1.44
CA ALA A 154 7.04 -7.19 0.49
C ALA A 154 8.54 -6.84 0.42
N SER A 155 8.96 -5.68 0.94
CA SER A 155 10.36 -5.28 1.07
C SER A 155 11.14 -6.23 1.99
N LEU A 156 10.47 -6.77 3.02
CA LEU A 156 11.02 -7.64 4.07
C LEU A 156 11.18 -9.11 3.63
N VAL A 157 10.75 -9.44 2.42
CA VAL A 157 10.91 -10.78 1.86
C VAL A 157 12.39 -11.01 1.55
N GLY A 158 12.93 -12.12 2.04
CA GLY A 158 14.34 -12.47 1.92
C GLY A 158 14.58 -13.94 1.56
N PRO A 159 15.85 -14.34 1.39
CA PRO A 159 16.22 -15.73 1.06
C PRO A 159 15.68 -16.76 2.06
N GLU A 160 15.44 -16.38 3.30
CA GLU A 160 14.86 -17.22 4.34
C GLU A 160 13.39 -17.62 4.10
N ASP A 161 12.71 -16.95 3.18
CA ASP A 161 11.31 -17.23 2.81
C ASP A 161 11.19 -18.21 1.62
N GLU A 162 12.31 -18.71 1.10
CA GLU A 162 12.36 -19.62 -0.05
C GLU A 162 11.56 -20.91 0.22
N GLY A 163 10.66 -21.27 -0.69
CA GLY A 163 9.78 -22.44 -0.53
C GLY A 163 8.73 -22.32 0.59
N GLY A 164 8.70 -21.22 1.35
CA GLY A 164 7.77 -20.99 2.45
C GLY A 164 6.41 -20.43 2.02
N ILE A 165 5.57 -20.12 3.02
CA ILE A 165 4.32 -19.38 2.84
C ILE A 165 4.56 -17.94 3.29
N VAL A 166 4.47 -17.00 2.36
CA VAL A 166 4.67 -15.58 2.62
C VAL A 166 3.33 -14.85 2.56
N ILE A 167 2.96 -14.20 3.66
CA ILE A 167 1.81 -13.32 3.72
C ILE A 167 2.32 -11.90 3.90
N THR A 168 2.00 -11.03 2.93
CA THR A 168 2.40 -9.64 2.98
C THR A 168 1.22 -8.70 3.28
N GLY A 169 1.48 -7.62 4.01
CA GLY A 169 0.56 -6.49 4.13
C GLY A 169 0.53 -5.59 2.89
N SER A 170 1.47 -5.77 1.95
CA SER A 170 1.57 -4.96 0.73
C SER A 170 0.44 -5.22 -0.27
N HIS A 171 0.21 -4.26 -1.16
CA HIS A 171 -0.69 -4.42 -2.30
C HIS A 171 -0.16 -5.41 -3.35
N GLY A 172 -1.06 -6.01 -4.13
CA GLY A 172 -0.72 -6.93 -5.23
C GLY A 172 -0.26 -6.23 -6.52
N GLY A 173 -0.04 -4.91 -6.48
CA GLY A 173 0.57 -4.13 -7.58
C GLY A 173 2.03 -4.48 -7.89
N LEU A 174 2.32 -4.76 -9.16
CA LEU A 174 3.65 -4.99 -9.70
C LEU A 174 4.31 -3.65 -10.06
N ILE A 175 5.09 -3.12 -9.13
CA ILE A 175 5.76 -1.83 -9.29
C ILE A 175 6.79 -1.90 -10.42
N GLY A 176 6.71 -0.97 -11.38
CA GLY A 176 7.63 -0.88 -12.51
C GLY A 176 7.48 -1.98 -13.57
N GLY A 177 6.47 -2.86 -13.46
CA GLY A 177 6.17 -3.88 -14.47
C GLY A 177 7.18 -5.03 -14.60
N ASP A 178 8.25 -5.06 -13.80
CA ASP A 178 9.31 -6.08 -13.86
C ASP A 178 8.89 -7.36 -13.10
N PRO A 179 8.63 -8.49 -13.79
CA PRO A 179 8.21 -9.74 -13.14
C PRO A 179 9.24 -10.30 -12.14
N ALA A 180 10.53 -9.98 -12.30
CA ALA A 180 11.57 -10.39 -11.35
C ALA A 180 11.36 -9.74 -9.97
N ARG A 181 10.72 -8.57 -9.93
CA ARG A 181 10.41 -7.82 -8.70
C ARG A 181 9.08 -8.20 -8.05
N ALA A 182 8.32 -9.13 -8.63
CA ALA A 182 7.03 -9.54 -8.06
C ALA A 182 7.13 -10.10 -6.63
N LEU A 183 8.26 -10.76 -6.33
CA LEU A 183 8.64 -11.24 -4.99
C LEU A 183 10.16 -11.52 -4.96
N LYS A 184 10.83 -11.22 -3.84
CA LYS A 184 12.29 -11.42 -3.71
C LYS A 184 12.71 -12.89 -3.50
N ALA A 185 11.80 -13.71 -2.99
CA ALA A 185 12.00 -15.16 -2.81
C ALA A 185 11.12 -15.95 -3.78
N ARG A 186 11.47 -17.22 -4.05
CA ARG A 186 10.58 -18.19 -4.70
C ARG A 186 9.81 -18.94 -3.62
N ALA A 187 8.93 -18.22 -2.95
CA ALA A 187 7.99 -18.79 -1.98
C ALA A 187 7.11 -19.87 -2.64
N HIS A 188 6.61 -20.81 -1.85
CA HIS A 188 5.58 -21.74 -2.30
C HIS A 188 4.24 -21.01 -2.52
N ILE A 189 3.88 -20.14 -1.56
CA ILE A 189 2.67 -19.31 -1.59
C ILE A 189 3.02 -17.86 -1.27
N ALA A 190 2.40 -16.92 -1.99
CA ALA A 190 2.50 -15.50 -1.72
C ALA A 190 1.11 -14.85 -1.61
N VAL A 191 0.90 -14.05 -0.56
CA VAL A 191 -0.36 -13.33 -0.32
C VAL A 191 -0.11 -11.82 -0.29
N PHE A 192 -1.00 -11.07 -0.94
CA PHE A 192 -1.02 -9.61 -0.97
C PHE A 192 -2.43 -9.08 -0.68
N ASN A 193 -2.56 -7.78 -0.44
CA ASN A 193 -3.84 -7.09 -0.41
C ASN A 193 -4.24 -6.60 -1.82
N ASP A 194 -5.50 -6.68 -2.22
CA ASP A 194 -5.93 -6.20 -3.55
C ASP A 194 -6.01 -4.68 -3.67
N ALA A 195 -5.96 -3.93 -2.56
CA ALA A 195 -5.93 -2.47 -2.53
C ALA A 195 -7.05 -1.80 -3.35
N GLY A 196 -8.26 -2.37 -3.32
CA GLY A 196 -9.39 -1.88 -4.13
C GLY A 196 -9.45 -2.44 -5.55
N GLY A 197 -8.50 -3.30 -5.93
CA GLY A 197 -8.27 -3.73 -7.32
C GLY A 197 -7.59 -2.63 -8.16
N GLY A 198 -7.98 -1.38 -7.95
CA GLY A 198 -7.40 -0.18 -8.55
C GLY A 198 -7.60 -0.06 -10.06
N LYS A 199 -7.24 1.10 -10.60
CA LYS A 199 -7.25 1.37 -12.05
C LYS A 199 -6.51 0.28 -12.80
N ASN A 200 -7.06 -0.14 -13.95
CA ASN A 200 -6.51 -1.21 -14.79
C ASN A 200 -6.24 -2.54 -14.07
N ARG A 201 -6.91 -2.79 -12.93
CA ARG A 201 -6.68 -3.96 -12.08
C ARG A 201 -5.25 -4.06 -11.55
N ILE A 202 -4.58 -2.92 -11.36
CA ILE A 202 -3.19 -2.89 -10.90
C ILE A 202 -2.99 -3.66 -9.60
N GLY A 203 -3.96 -3.63 -8.68
CA GLY A 203 -3.91 -4.27 -7.37
C GLY A 203 -3.76 -5.80 -7.38
N ILE A 204 -3.90 -6.44 -8.54
CA ILE A 204 -3.68 -7.89 -8.72
C ILE A 204 -2.59 -8.21 -9.75
N SER A 205 -1.86 -7.22 -10.27
CA SER A 205 -0.92 -7.37 -11.39
C SER A 205 0.31 -8.22 -11.06
N ARG A 206 0.63 -8.48 -9.78
CA ARG A 206 1.65 -9.49 -9.39
C ARG A 206 1.22 -10.92 -9.70
N LEU A 207 -0.08 -11.23 -9.72
CA LEU A 207 -0.55 -12.61 -9.81
C LEU A 207 -0.10 -13.32 -11.10
N PRO A 208 -0.23 -12.71 -12.31
CA PRO A 208 0.30 -13.31 -13.53
C PRO A 208 1.83 -13.45 -13.52
N ALA A 209 2.56 -12.46 -12.99
CA ALA A 209 4.02 -12.51 -12.89
C ALA A 209 4.51 -13.61 -11.92
N LEU A 210 3.75 -13.92 -10.87
CA LEU A 210 4.06 -15.01 -9.96
C LEU A 210 3.70 -16.38 -10.53
N GLU A 211 2.67 -16.47 -11.39
CA GLU A 211 2.36 -17.71 -12.11
C GLU A 211 3.52 -18.14 -13.00
N THR A 212 4.10 -17.23 -13.79
CA THR A 212 5.25 -17.54 -14.66
C THR A 212 6.49 -17.97 -13.89
N ARG A 213 6.60 -17.57 -12.62
CA ARG A 213 7.66 -17.95 -11.70
C ARG A 213 7.38 -19.25 -10.92
N GLY A 214 6.21 -19.86 -11.13
CA GLY A 214 5.81 -21.10 -10.46
C GLY A 214 5.36 -20.93 -9.01
N ILE A 215 4.98 -19.71 -8.60
CA ILE A 215 4.57 -19.38 -7.24
C ILE A 215 3.03 -19.34 -7.18
N ALA A 216 2.42 -20.05 -6.23
CA ALA A 216 0.99 -19.92 -5.98
C ALA A 216 0.72 -18.57 -5.33
N ALA A 217 -0.16 -17.75 -5.89
CA ALA A 217 -0.38 -16.41 -5.37
C ALA A 217 -1.86 -16.05 -5.29
N VAL A 218 -2.23 -15.35 -4.22
CA VAL A 218 -3.57 -14.80 -4.03
C VAL A 218 -3.47 -13.35 -3.56
N THR A 219 -4.52 -12.58 -3.83
CA THR A 219 -4.81 -11.35 -3.10
C THR A 219 -5.94 -11.61 -2.11
N VAL A 220 -5.90 -10.95 -0.95
CA VAL A 220 -7.05 -10.82 -0.06
C VAL A 220 -7.78 -9.50 -0.33
N SER A 221 -9.08 -9.48 -0.06
CA SER A 221 -9.90 -8.29 -0.22
C SER A 221 -9.50 -7.20 0.78
N HIS A 222 -9.23 -6.00 0.26
CA HIS A 222 -9.05 -4.78 1.05
C HIS A 222 -10.19 -4.53 2.03
N MET A 223 -11.41 -5.03 1.78
CA MET A 223 -12.57 -4.89 2.68
C MET A 223 -12.54 -5.83 3.88
N THR A 224 -11.63 -6.81 3.91
CA THR A 224 -11.55 -7.85 4.95
C THR A 224 -10.21 -7.91 5.66
N ALA A 225 -9.19 -7.26 5.11
CA ALA A 225 -7.85 -7.21 5.66
C ALA A 225 -7.28 -5.79 5.55
N ARG A 226 -6.62 -5.33 6.62
CA ARG A 226 -5.91 -4.06 6.63
C ARG A 226 -4.68 -4.13 5.72
N ILE A 227 -4.56 -3.19 4.79
CA ILE A 227 -3.31 -2.99 4.05
C ILE A 227 -2.22 -2.50 5.01
N GLY A 228 -0.99 -2.98 4.83
CA GLY A 228 0.14 -2.75 5.74
C GLY A 228 0.15 -3.61 7.01
N ASP A 229 -0.72 -4.62 7.10
CA ASP A 229 -0.78 -5.56 8.25
C ASP A 229 -0.97 -7.00 7.75
N ALA A 230 0.12 -7.77 7.77
CA ALA A 230 0.09 -9.17 7.33
C ALA A 230 -0.74 -10.06 8.27
N PHE A 231 -0.76 -9.76 9.56
CA PHE A 231 -1.55 -10.52 10.53
C PHE A 231 -3.05 -10.34 10.29
N SER A 232 -3.52 -9.14 9.97
CA SER A 232 -4.91 -8.91 9.55
C SER A 232 -5.26 -9.71 8.29
N SER A 233 -4.33 -9.84 7.34
CA SER A 233 -4.53 -10.66 6.14
C SER A 233 -4.73 -12.14 6.48
N LEU A 234 -3.97 -12.67 7.45
CA LEU A 234 -4.16 -14.03 7.94
C LEU A 234 -5.47 -14.22 8.71
N GLU A 235 -5.76 -13.33 9.66
CA GLU A 235 -6.82 -13.56 10.64
C GLU A 235 -8.23 -13.37 10.06
N THR A 236 -8.42 -12.29 9.30
CA THR A 236 -9.73 -11.87 8.77
C THR A 236 -9.79 -11.84 7.25
N GLY A 237 -8.64 -11.90 6.58
CA GLY A 237 -8.55 -11.78 5.14
C GLY A 237 -9.28 -12.88 4.38
N ARG A 238 -9.98 -12.45 3.33
CA ARG A 238 -10.74 -13.30 2.41
C ARG A 238 -10.14 -13.17 1.03
N ILE A 239 -9.86 -14.29 0.37
CA ILE A 239 -9.26 -14.30 -0.97
C ILE A 239 -10.18 -13.52 -1.93
N SER A 240 -9.63 -12.53 -2.63
CA SER A 240 -10.35 -11.79 -3.68
C SER A 240 -10.01 -12.33 -5.06
N THR A 241 -8.74 -12.61 -5.34
CA THR A 241 -8.27 -13.17 -6.61
C THR A 241 -7.16 -14.19 -6.35
N ALA A 242 -7.08 -15.23 -7.18
CA ALA A 242 -6.04 -16.24 -7.16
C ALA A 242 -5.42 -16.38 -8.56
N ASN A 243 -4.13 -16.70 -8.64
CA ASN A 243 -3.54 -17.15 -9.91
C ASN A 243 -3.88 -18.62 -10.19
N PRO A 244 -3.72 -19.11 -11.44
CA PRO A 244 -4.08 -20.50 -11.79
C PRO A 244 -3.43 -21.57 -10.90
N ARG A 245 -2.18 -21.36 -10.46
CA ARG A 245 -1.50 -22.27 -9.54
C ARG A 245 -2.16 -22.32 -8.17
N ALA A 246 -2.51 -21.18 -7.57
CA ALA A 246 -3.26 -21.15 -6.32
C ALA A 246 -4.65 -21.79 -6.48
N MET A 247 -5.32 -21.58 -7.62
CA MET A 247 -6.61 -22.23 -7.90
C MET A 247 -6.50 -23.76 -7.94
N ARG A 248 -5.44 -24.31 -8.52
CA ARG A 248 -5.16 -25.77 -8.49
C ARG A 248 -4.92 -26.31 -7.07
N LEU A 249 -4.52 -25.44 -6.14
CA LEU A 249 -4.40 -25.73 -4.71
C LEU A 249 -5.70 -25.43 -3.94
N GLY A 250 -6.83 -25.24 -4.61
CA GLY A 250 -8.13 -25.02 -3.98
C GLY A 250 -8.43 -23.58 -3.57
N ALA A 251 -7.63 -22.60 -3.97
CA ALA A 251 -7.95 -21.19 -3.74
C ALA A 251 -9.11 -20.74 -4.65
N PHE A 252 -10.12 -20.09 -4.07
CA PHE A 252 -11.17 -19.43 -4.83
C PHE A 252 -11.62 -18.14 -4.14
N ALA A 253 -12.26 -17.26 -4.90
CA ALA A 253 -12.75 -15.99 -4.41
C ALA A 253 -13.74 -16.20 -3.25
N ASN A 254 -13.64 -15.35 -2.25
CA ASN A 254 -14.42 -15.43 -1.03
C ASN A 254 -14.18 -16.73 -0.21
N LEU A 255 -13.01 -17.35 -0.27
CA LEU A 255 -12.55 -18.31 0.74
C LEU A 255 -11.74 -17.56 1.85
N PRO A 256 -11.95 -17.81 3.16
CA PRO A 256 -11.10 -17.25 4.20
C PRO A 256 -9.66 -17.74 4.05
N LEU A 257 -8.68 -16.83 4.12
CA LEU A 257 -7.27 -17.15 3.85
C LEU A 257 -6.76 -18.26 4.78
N LYS A 258 -7.02 -18.14 6.09
CA LYS A 258 -6.60 -19.14 7.08
C LYS A 258 -7.18 -20.53 6.82
N ASP A 259 -8.39 -20.61 6.28
CA ASP A 259 -9.05 -21.89 6.01
C ASP A 259 -8.46 -22.56 4.77
N TRP A 260 -8.12 -21.77 3.74
CA TRP A 260 -7.35 -22.27 2.60
C TRP A 260 -5.99 -22.80 3.03
N LEU A 261 -5.22 -22.03 3.80
CA LEU A 261 -3.88 -22.41 4.21
C LEU A 261 -3.84 -23.67 5.11
N ARG A 262 -4.90 -23.93 5.89
CA ARG A 262 -5.02 -25.15 6.72
C ARG A 262 -5.29 -26.42 5.91
N GLN A 263 -5.71 -26.29 4.65
CA GLN A 263 -6.01 -27.43 3.77
C GLN A 263 -4.78 -27.90 2.96
N LEU A 264 -3.64 -27.21 3.10
CA LEU A 264 -2.40 -27.43 2.34
C LEU A 264 -1.34 -28.19 3.13
#